data_AF-A0A933VUP4-F1
#
_entry.id   AF-A0A933VUP4-F1
#
_cell.length_a   1.000
_cell.length_b   1.000
_cell.length_c   1.000
_cell.angle_alpha   90.00
_cell.angle_beta   90.00
_cell.angle_gamma   90.00
#
_symmetry.space_group_name_H-M   'P 1'
#
loop_
_entity.id
_entity.type
_entity.pdbx_description
1 polymer ?
#
loop_
_entity_poly.entity_id
_entity_poly.type
_entity_poly.pdbx_seq_one_letter_code
_entity_poly.pdbx_strand_id
1 'polypeptide(L)'
;MIEEILDGVFEKASGVGVGHLVRCPVPHLDEVPRILEVERASSEAHYASKFRVVEMDGGHFRSKQKLPIKALSLHDTEELLISKAKKRPCVVVACHNTSFKDTVATAEIKKRRHLQDNSMMLAPLYGTASPEDVGGFPPKMVARIRAFLYNQFFYLPKTCPKTKVSLEKESIVRLDRLFPASPNRGVETMDIKLSAEALALLTAMLRERFGAPPDENLTTVRQILYETLPEDCRPKPG
;
A
#
# COMPACT_ATOMS: atom_id res chain seq x y z
N MET A 1 -7.34 12.81 25.39
CA MET A 1 -6.64 11.53 25.14
C MET A 1 -6.73 11.04 23.70
N ILE A 2 -7.89 10.65 23.14
CA ILE A 2 -7.99 10.35 21.68
C ILE A 2 -7.54 11.55 20.85
N GLU A 3 -8.09 12.72 21.18
CA GLU A 3 -7.77 13.96 20.48
C GLU A 3 -6.29 14.29 20.64
N GLU A 4 -5.69 14.08 21.80
CA GLU A 4 -4.25 14.34 22.02
C GLU A 4 -3.33 13.45 21.18
N ILE A 5 -3.69 12.17 20.98
CA ILE A 5 -2.99 11.23 20.09
C ILE A 5 -3.24 11.63 18.62
N LEU A 6 -4.45 12.08 18.28
CA LEU A 6 -4.83 12.46 16.92
C LEU A 6 -4.35 13.87 16.51
N ASP A 7 -4.06 14.74 17.47
CA ASP A 7 -3.73 16.14 17.23
C ASP A 7 -2.31 16.36 16.73
N GLY A 8 -1.44 15.35 16.89
CA GLY A 8 -0.03 15.37 16.50
C GLY A 8 0.35 14.24 15.55
N VAL A 9 -0.59 13.71 14.74
CA VAL A 9 -0.33 12.54 13.86
C VAL A 9 0.59 12.88 12.70
N PHE A 10 0.60 14.13 12.25
CA PHE A 10 1.39 14.56 11.09
C PHE A 10 2.43 15.61 11.46
N GLU A 11 3.55 15.58 10.74
CA GLU A 11 4.60 16.60 10.76
C GLU A 11 4.90 17.03 9.32
N LYS A 12 5.32 18.28 9.13
CA LYS A 12 5.88 18.72 7.85
C LYS A 12 7.27 18.13 7.69
N ALA A 13 7.49 17.39 6.62
CA ALA A 13 8.81 16.83 6.32
C ALA A 13 8.94 16.60 4.82
N SER A 14 10.03 17.08 4.25
CA SER A 14 10.36 16.84 2.85
C SER A 14 11.01 15.46 2.65
N GLY A 15 11.01 15.00 1.40
CA GLY A 15 11.68 13.77 0.98
C GLY A 15 10.80 12.52 1.03
N VAL A 16 11.45 11.37 0.93
CA VAL A 16 10.81 10.04 0.92
C VAL A 16 11.55 9.15 1.91
N GLY A 17 10.81 8.65 2.89
CA GLY A 17 11.32 7.81 3.96
C GLY A 17 10.18 7.06 4.64
N VAL A 18 10.50 6.14 5.56
CA VAL A 18 9.46 5.44 6.34
C VAL A 18 8.62 6.46 7.12
N GLY A 19 7.30 6.34 7.02
CA GLY A 19 6.31 7.24 7.59
C GLY A 19 5.96 8.44 6.70
N HIS A 20 6.69 8.71 5.60
CA HIS A 20 6.33 9.79 4.68
C HIS A 20 5.08 9.44 3.87
N LEU A 21 4.31 10.47 3.55
CA LEU A 21 3.18 10.37 2.65
C LEU A 21 3.59 10.74 1.22
N VAL A 22 3.16 9.91 0.28
CA VAL A 22 3.39 10.09 -1.15
C VAL A 22 2.10 9.86 -1.94
N ARG A 23 1.97 10.43 -3.13
CA ARG A 23 0.92 10.03 -4.10
C ARG A 23 1.53 9.14 -5.17
N CYS A 24 0.88 8.03 -5.46
CA CYS A 24 1.31 7.16 -6.54
C CYS A 24 0.13 6.37 -7.14
N PRO A 25 0.29 5.77 -8.33
CA PRO A 25 -0.68 4.82 -8.88
C PRO A 25 -0.78 3.59 -7.99
N VAL A 26 -1.93 3.42 -7.34
CA VAL A 26 -2.23 2.23 -6.54
C VAL A 26 -2.95 1.22 -7.42
N PRO A 27 -2.41 0.00 -7.60
CA PRO A 27 -3.09 -1.05 -8.33
C PRO A 27 -4.34 -1.49 -7.58
N HIS A 28 -5.41 -1.71 -8.34
CA HIS A 28 -6.61 -2.34 -7.84
C HIS A 28 -6.40 -3.86 -7.86
N LEU A 29 -6.37 -4.46 -6.67
CA LEU A 29 -6.33 -5.90 -6.52
C LEU A 29 -7.74 -6.45 -6.74
N ASP A 30 -7.94 -7.02 -7.93
CA ASP A 30 -9.11 -7.84 -8.25
C ASP A 30 -8.98 -9.20 -7.52
N GLU A 31 -10.09 -9.84 -7.14
CA GLU A 31 -10.09 -11.17 -6.51
C GLU A 31 -9.42 -12.22 -7.41
N VAL A 32 -9.73 -12.15 -8.70
CA VAL A 32 -9.06 -12.92 -9.75
C VAL A 32 -8.23 -11.95 -10.60
N PRO A 33 -6.89 -12.10 -10.63
CA PRO A 33 -6.05 -11.28 -11.47
C PRO A 33 -6.41 -11.41 -12.95
N ARG A 34 -6.14 -10.36 -13.73
CA ARG A 34 -6.43 -10.35 -15.17
C ARG A 34 -5.16 -10.46 -16.01
N ILE A 35 -5.24 -11.23 -17.09
CA ILE A 35 -4.17 -11.42 -18.06
C ILE A 35 -4.51 -10.68 -19.35
N LEU A 36 -3.51 -9.99 -19.90
CA LEU A 36 -3.56 -9.47 -21.26
C LEU A 36 -2.98 -10.51 -22.21
N GLU A 37 -3.85 -11.30 -22.84
CA GLU A 37 -3.45 -12.20 -23.90
C GLU A 37 -3.22 -11.41 -25.18
N VAL A 38 -2.07 -11.63 -25.82
CA VAL A 38 -1.68 -10.93 -27.04
C VAL A 38 -1.39 -11.94 -28.13
N GLU A 39 -1.96 -11.71 -29.31
CA GLU A 39 -1.74 -12.51 -30.51
C GLU A 39 -1.00 -11.71 -31.59
N ARG A 40 -0.16 -12.40 -32.35
CA ARG A 40 0.55 -11.84 -33.49
C ARG A 40 -0.40 -11.61 -34.67
N ALA A 41 -0.11 -10.59 -35.48
CA ALA A 41 -0.82 -10.34 -36.74
C ALA A 41 -0.64 -11.48 -37.75
N SER A 42 0.59 -11.98 -37.85
CA SER A 42 0.98 -13.10 -38.69
C SER A 42 2.29 -13.71 -38.16
N SER A 43 2.70 -14.84 -38.71
CA SER A 43 4.00 -15.49 -38.43
C SER A 43 5.21 -14.62 -38.79
N GLU A 44 5.03 -13.68 -39.73
CA GLU A 44 6.06 -12.77 -40.23
C GLU A 44 6.03 -11.40 -39.52
N ALA A 45 4.86 -10.94 -39.07
CA ALA A 45 4.71 -9.65 -38.40
C ALA A 45 5.18 -9.70 -36.93
N HIS A 46 6.03 -8.75 -36.54
CA HIS A 46 6.56 -8.67 -35.17
C HIS A 46 5.73 -7.79 -34.21
N TYR A 47 4.58 -7.29 -34.65
CA TYR A 47 3.67 -6.47 -33.86
C TYR A 47 2.40 -7.25 -33.45
N ALA A 48 1.83 -6.84 -32.31
CA ALA A 48 0.56 -7.35 -31.82
C ALA A 48 -0.59 -6.87 -32.72
N SER A 49 -1.52 -7.76 -33.10
CA SER A 49 -2.71 -7.40 -33.88
C SER A 49 -3.99 -7.45 -33.08
N LYS A 50 -4.06 -8.35 -32.10
CA LYS A 50 -5.25 -8.62 -31.29
C LYS A 50 -4.82 -8.81 -29.86
N PHE A 51 -5.63 -8.27 -28.96
CA PHE A 51 -5.47 -8.48 -27.53
C PHE A 51 -6.82 -8.80 -26.91
N ARG A 52 -6.78 -9.60 -25.84
CA ARG A 52 -7.94 -9.92 -25.00
C ARG A 52 -7.54 -9.77 -23.55
N VAL A 53 -8.47 -9.24 -22.76
CA VAL A 53 -8.35 -9.25 -21.30
C VAL A 53 -9.18 -10.40 -20.78
N VAL A 54 -8.54 -11.33 -20.07
CA VAL A 54 -9.17 -12.51 -19.48
C VAL A 54 -8.88 -12.58 -17.99
N GLU A 55 -9.69 -13.33 -17.25
CA GLU A 55 -9.38 -13.71 -15.88
C GLU A 55 -8.35 -14.84 -15.88
N MET A 56 -7.44 -14.79 -14.91
CA MET A 56 -6.40 -15.80 -14.75
C MET A 56 -7.01 -17.14 -14.36
N ASP A 57 -6.57 -18.20 -15.03
CA ASP A 57 -6.93 -19.59 -14.78
C ASP A 57 -5.69 -20.51 -14.73
N GLY A 58 -5.91 -21.81 -14.46
CA GLY A 58 -4.82 -22.79 -14.34
C GLY A 58 -4.08 -23.14 -15.65
N GLY A 59 -4.52 -22.61 -16.80
CA GLY A 59 -3.85 -22.75 -18.10
C GLY A 59 -2.78 -21.68 -18.36
N HIS A 60 -2.83 -20.57 -17.63
CA HIS A 60 -1.86 -19.47 -17.74
C HIS A 60 -0.49 -19.86 -17.14
N PHE A 61 0.59 -19.20 -17.59
CA PHE A 61 1.98 -19.46 -17.17
C PHE A 61 2.55 -20.85 -17.51
N ARG A 62 1.83 -21.66 -18.30
CA ARG A 62 2.37 -22.90 -18.87
C ARG A 62 3.22 -22.58 -20.10
N SER A 63 4.24 -23.40 -20.37
CA SER A 63 5.04 -23.26 -21.60
C SER A 63 4.12 -23.30 -22.82
N LYS A 64 4.12 -22.19 -23.56
CA LYS A 64 3.39 -22.05 -24.82
C LYS A 64 4.42 -22.14 -25.95
N GLN A 65 4.21 -23.02 -26.93
CA GLN A 65 4.98 -23.01 -28.19
C GLN A 65 4.55 -21.83 -29.07
N LYS A 66 4.62 -20.61 -28.54
CA LYS A 66 4.25 -19.37 -29.24
C LYS A 66 5.52 -18.61 -29.57
N LEU A 67 5.60 -18.13 -30.81
CA LEU A 67 6.70 -17.25 -31.21
C LEU A 67 6.63 -15.93 -30.43
N PRO A 68 7.76 -15.43 -29.91
CA PRO A 68 7.77 -14.26 -29.03
C PRO A 68 7.33 -13.00 -29.76
N ILE A 69 6.56 -12.15 -29.07
CA ILE A 69 6.27 -10.78 -29.52
C ILE A 69 7.39 -9.88 -29.01
N LYS A 70 8.26 -9.43 -29.92
CA LYS A 70 9.50 -8.69 -29.61
C LYS A 70 9.28 -7.48 -28.70
N ALA A 71 8.15 -6.79 -28.82
CA ALA A 71 7.84 -5.61 -28.00
C ALA A 71 7.49 -5.95 -26.54
N LEU A 72 7.04 -7.17 -26.26
CA LEU A 72 6.60 -7.59 -24.92
C LEU A 72 7.68 -8.36 -24.17
N SER A 73 8.67 -8.91 -24.87
CA SER A 73 9.82 -9.64 -24.30
C SER A 73 9.41 -10.73 -23.30
N LEU A 74 8.29 -11.42 -23.56
CA LEU A 74 7.81 -12.52 -22.73
C LEU A 74 8.50 -13.84 -23.10
N HIS A 75 8.91 -14.58 -22.07
CA HIS A 75 9.37 -15.97 -22.17
C HIS A 75 8.20 -16.97 -22.05
N ASP A 76 8.48 -18.26 -22.25
CA ASP A 76 7.47 -19.34 -22.38
C ASP A 76 6.46 -19.43 -21.22
N THR A 77 6.88 -19.05 -20.01
CA THR A 77 6.06 -19.12 -18.78
C THR A 77 5.74 -17.73 -18.23
N GLU A 78 5.85 -16.68 -19.06
CA GLU A 78 5.60 -15.30 -18.65
C GLU A 78 4.32 -14.77 -19.30
N GLU A 79 3.53 -14.04 -18.53
CA GLU A 79 2.27 -13.44 -18.97
C GLU A 79 2.22 -11.98 -18.52
N LEU A 80 1.48 -11.16 -19.26
CA LEU A 80 1.20 -9.79 -18.86
C LEU A 80 0.04 -9.77 -17.86
N LEU A 81 0.38 -9.62 -16.58
CA LEU A 81 -0.58 -9.32 -15.54
C LEU A 81 -1.00 -7.85 -15.62
N ILE A 82 -2.30 -7.58 -15.77
CA ILE A 82 -2.82 -6.21 -15.85
C ILE A 82 -3.77 -5.90 -14.70
N SER A 83 -3.77 -4.65 -14.25
CA SER A 83 -4.69 -4.15 -13.23
C SER A 83 -5.15 -2.73 -13.54
N LYS A 84 -6.35 -2.37 -13.07
CA LYS A 84 -6.77 -0.96 -13.02
C LYS A 84 -5.92 -0.28 -11.94
N ALA A 85 -5.55 0.98 -12.13
CA ALA A 85 -4.87 1.75 -11.09
C ALA A 85 -5.56 3.10 -10.85
N LYS A 86 -5.45 3.61 -9.63
CA LYS A 86 -5.90 4.96 -9.27
C LYS A 86 -4.80 5.66 -8.49
N LYS A 87 -4.49 6.90 -8.85
CA LYS A 87 -3.53 7.71 -8.10
C LYS A 87 -4.10 8.02 -6.71
N ARG A 88 -3.40 7.62 -5.65
CA ARG A 88 -3.85 7.80 -4.25
C ARG A 88 -2.68 8.19 -3.35
N PRO A 89 -2.94 8.93 -2.27
CA PRO A 89 -2.02 9.03 -1.15
C PRO A 89 -1.69 7.64 -0.59
N CYS A 90 -0.45 7.44 -0.16
CA CYS A 90 0.09 6.23 0.46
C CYS A 90 1.06 6.62 1.57
N VAL A 91 1.17 5.79 2.60
CA VAL A 91 2.27 5.85 3.57
C VAL A 91 3.39 4.92 3.12
N VAL A 92 4.62 5.41 3.15
CA VAL A 92 5.81 4.59 2.95
C VAL A 92 6.07 3.77 4.21
N VAL A 93 6.00 2.44 4.12
CA VAL A 93 6.21 1.55 5.28
C VAL A 93 7.60 0.91 5.27
N ALA A 94 8.25 0.81 4.11
CA ALA A 94 9.64 0.39 3.96
C ALA A 94 10.24 1.01 2.71
N CYS A 95 11.50 1.46 2.73
CA CYS A 95 12.14 2.09 1.57
C CYS A 95 13.67 2.06 1.58
N HIS A 96 14.27 1.29 2.48
CA HIS A 96 15.73 1.19 2.59
C HIS A 96 16.16 -0.26 2.34
N ASN A 97 17.03 -0.45 1.37
CA ASN A 97 17.77 -1.70 1.24
C ASN A 97 18.96 -1.68 2.18
N THR A 98 19.29 -2.83 2.77
CA THR A 98 20.57 -2.98 3.46
C THR A 98 21.70 -2.74 2.48
N SER A 99 22.65 -1.89 2.88
CA SER A 99 23.88 -1.64 2.12
C SER A 99 25.06 -1.89 3.04
N PHE A 100 26.06 -2.56 2.51
CA PHE A 100 27.32 -2.81 3.20
C PHE A 100 28.41 -1.91 2.61
N LYS A 101 29.43 -1.59 3.40
CA LYS A 101 30.56 -0.75 2.95
C LYS A 101 31.52 -1.47 2.01
N ASP A 102 31.34 -2.77 1.76
CA ASP A 102 32.11 -3.49 0.76
C ASP A 102 31.72 -3.00 -0.64
N THR A 103 32.59 -2.16 -1.20
CA THR A 103 32.36 -1.41 -2.43
C THR A 103 32.38 -2.29 -3.67
N VAL A 104 33.06 -3.45 -3.63
CA VAL A 104 33.20 -4.33 -4.80
C VAL A 104 31.91 -5.10 -5.06
N ALA A 105 31.40 -5.79 -4.04
CA ALA A 105 30.13 -6.52 -4.14
C ALA A 105 28.96 -5.57 -4.42
N THR A 106 28.95 -4.40 -3.79
CA THR A 106 27.89 -3.38 -3.99
C THR A 106 27.91 -2.82 -5.41
N ALA A 107 29.07 -2.64 -6.03
CA ALA A 107 29.19 -2.15 -7.42
C ALA A 107 28.73 -3.20 -8.45
N GLU A 108 29.02 -4.48 -8.22
CA GLU A 108 28.55 -5.57 -9.09
C GLU A 108 27.04 -5.77 -9.00
N ILE A 109 26.48 -5.75 -7.78
CA ILE A 109 25.04 -5.88 -7.55
C ILE A 109 24.28 -4.69 -8.17
N LYS A 110 24.79 -3.46 -8.03
CA LYS A 110 24.19 -2.26 -8.66
C LYS A 110 24.09 -2.34 -10.18
N LYS A 111 24.99 -3.06 -10.85
CA LYS A 111 24.94 -3.28 -12.31
C LYS A 111 23.88 -4.31 -12.71
N ARG A 112 23.42 -5.15 -11.79
CA ARG A 112 22.47 -6.25 -12.03
C ARG A 112 21.13 -5.93 -11.37
N ARG A 113 20.27 -5.20 -12.08
CA ARG A 113 18.95 -4.74 -11.57
C ARG A 113 18.05 -5.86 -11.04
N HIS A 114 18.20 -7.09 -11.54
CA HIS A 114 17.44 -8.25 -11.06
C HIS A 114 17.88 -8.74 -9.66
N LEU A 115 19.09 -8.40 -9.21
CA LEU A 115 19.60 -8.81 -7.89
C LEU A 115 19.17 -7.86 -6.77
N GLN A 116 19.06 -6.56 -7.07
CA GLN A 116 18.64 -5.56 -6.10
C GLN A 116 18.00 -4.38 -6.82
N ASP A 117 16.69 -4.21 -6.61
CA ASP A 117 15.96 -3.06 -7.13
C ASP A 117 15.76 -2.00 -6.04
N ASN A 118 15.72 -0.74 -6.45
CA ASN A 118 15.37 0.36 -5.57
C ASN A 118 13.83 0.41 -5.47
N SER A 119 13.29 -0.34 -4.52
CA SER A 119 11.85 -0.43 -4.27
C SER A 119 11.49 0.06 -2.88
N MET A 120 10.25 0.53 -2.75
CA MET A 120 9.61 0.87 -1.49
C MET A 120 8.32 0.07 -1.35
N MET A 121 7.92 -0.20 -0.12
CA MET A 121 6.64 -0.78 0.21
C MET A 121 5.69 0.34 0.64
N LEU A 122 4.51 0.40 0.02
CA LEU A 122 3.52 1.43 0.24
C LEU A 122 2.21 0.86 0.78
N ALA A 123 1.58 1.61 1.70
CA ALA A 123 0.25 1.32 2.22
C ALA A 123 -0.75 2.41 1.74
N PRO A 124 -1.75 2.08 0.91
CA PRO A 124 -2.61 3.09 0.30
C PRO A 124 -3.68 3.63 1.26
N LEU A 125 -4.04 4.90 1.07
CA LEU A 125 -5.09 5.58 1.83
C LEU A 125 -6.45 5.50 1.11
N TYR A 126 -7.49 5.24 1.89
CA TYR A 126 -8.88 5.15 1.46
C TYR A 126 -9.74 6.10 2.29
N GLY A 127 -10.74 6.75 1.69
CA GLY A 127 -11.62 7.67 2.42
C GLY A 127 -12.61 6.96 3.33
N THR A 128 -13.07 7.68 4.34
CA THR A 128 -14.26 7.33 5.13
C THR A 128 -15.53 7.63 4.34
N ALA A 129 -16.64 6.96 4.68
CA ALA A 129 -17.93 7.24 4.06
C ALA A 129 -18.45 8.61 4.52
N SER A 130 -18.96 9.40 3.58
CA SER A 130 -19.62 10.68 3.84
C SER A 130 -20.95 10.75 3.09
N PRO A 131 -21.81 11.76 3.36
CA PRO A 131 -23.01 11.98 2.56
C PRO A 131 -22.74 12.16 1.06
N GLU A 132 -21.55 12.65 0.70
CA GLU A 132 -21.09 12.89 -0.67
C GLU A 132 -20.38 11.68 -1.30
N ASP A 133 -19.80 10.79 -0.49
CA ASP A 133 -19.06 9.60 -0.90
C ASP A 133 -19.44 8.39 -0.02
N VAL A 134 -20.53 7.71 -0.38
CA VAL A 134 -21.03 6.54 0.36
C VAL A 134 -20.15 5.29 0.21
N GLY A 135 -19.18 5.30 -0.72
CA GLY A 135 -18.31 4.15 -1.01
C GLY A 135 -17.12 3.99 -0.05
N GLY A 136 -16.96 4.91 0.90
CA GLY A 136 -15.89 4.86 1.91
C GLY A 136 -16.15 3.89 3.06
N PHE A 137 -15.26 3.92 4.06
CA PHE A 137 -15.42 3.10 5.27
C PHE A 137 -16.62 3.54 6.12
N PRO A 138 -17.54 2.63 6.51
CA PRO A 138 -18.72 3.00 7.29
C PRO A 138 -18.39 3.59 8.68
N PRO A 139 -19.18 4.53 9.22
CA PRO A 139 -18.86 5.22 10.48
C PRO A 139 -18.61 4.29 11.68
N LYS A 140 -19.41 3.24 11.86
CA LYS A 140 -19.21 2.24 12.93
C LYS A 140 -17.86 1.54 12.82
N MET A 141 -17.45 1.24 11.59
CA MET A 141 -16.16 0.62 11.32
C MET A 141 -15.03 1.62 11.56
N VAL A 142 -15.18 2.87 11.13
CA VAL A 142 -14.21 3.95 11.40
C VAL A 142 -14.00 4.14 12.90
N ALA A 143 -15.06 4.15 13.71
CA ALA A 143 -14.94 4.24 15.18
C ALA A 143 -14.06 3.12 15.75
N ARG A 144 -14.29 1.87 15.32
CA ARG A 144 -13.49 0.71 15.73
C ARG A 144 -12.04 0.77 15.23
N ILE A 145 -11.81 1.27 14.02
CA ILE A 145 -10.46 1.48 13.47
C ILE A 145 -9.71 2.53 14.30
N ARG A 146 -10.38 3.62 14.71
CA ARG A 146 -9.80 4.64 15.61
C ARG A 146 -9.36 4.06 16.95
N ALA A 147 -10.02 2.99 17.41
CA ALA A 147 -9.64 2.25 18.62
C ALA A 147 -8.69 1.06 18.35
N PHE A 148 -8.08 0.98 17.16
CA PHE A 148 -7.13 -0.06 16.75
C PHE A 148 -7.65 -1.50 16.89
N LEU A 149 -8.96 -1.71 16.75
CA LEU A 149 -9.58 -3.05 16.82
C LEU A 149 -9.38 -3.89 15.54
N TYR A 150 -8.87 -3.28 14.47
CA TYR A 150 -8.60 -3.94 13.20
C TYR A 150 -7.14 -3.76 12.79
N ASN A 151 -6.32 -4.82 12.89
CA ASN A 151 -4.88 -4.76 12.60
C ASN A 151 -4.55 -4.44 11.14
N GLN A 152 -5.53 -4.58 10.24
CA GLN A 152 -5.38 -4.26 8.82
C GLN A 152 -5.63 -2.78 8.49
N PHE A 153 -6.14 -1.98 9.42
CA PHE A 153 -6.59 -0.61 9.14
C PHE A 153 -6.01 0.37 10.17
N PHE A 154 -5.38 1.43 9.69
CA PHE A 154 -4.88 2.50 10.54
C PHE A 154 -5.58 3.82 10.21
N TYR A 155 -6.13 4.50 11.22
CA TYR A 155 -6.87 5.73 11.02
C TYR A 155 -5.94 6.95 10.91
N LEU A 156 -6.24 7.84 9.97
CA LEU A 156 -5.59 9.14 9.81
C LEU A 156 -6.63 10.26 9.80
N PRO A 157 -6.53 11.23 10.72
CA PRO A 157 -7.45 12.36 10.75
C PRO A 157 -7.25 13.27 9.53
N LYS A 158 -8.27 14.06 9.18
CA LYS A 158 -8.14 15.08 8.12
C LYS A 158 -7.20 16.21 8.51
N THR A 159 -7.26 16.66 9.76
CA THR A 159 -6.52 17.83 10.24
C THR A 159 -5.83 17.48 11.55
N CYS A 160 -4.59 17.95 11.71
CA CYS A 160 -3.87 17.93 12.99
C CYS A 160 -3.72 19.38 13.50
N PRO A 161 -4.51 19.80 14.51
CA PRO A 161 -4.47 21.16 15.03
C PRO A 161 -3.09 21.60 15.52
N LYS A 162 -2.33 20.72 16.19
CA LYS A 162 -1.01 21.07 16.75
C LYS A 162 0.02 21.40 15.68
N THR A 163 0.00 20.68 14.56
CA THR A 163 1.00 20.84 13.50
C THR A 163 0.50 21.66 12.31
N LYS A 164 -0.79 21.99 12.27
CA LYS A 164 -1.45 22.71 11.17
C LYS A 164 -1.25 22.02 9.82
N VAL A 165 -1.07 20.70 9.84
CA VAL A 165 -0.97 19.85 8.66
C VAL A 165 -2.33 19.19 8.44
N SER A 166 -2.78 19.18 7.19
CA SER A 166 -4.07 18.59 6.82
C SER A 166 -3.96 17.75 5.56
N LEU A 167 -4.69 16.65 5.55
CA LEU A 167 -5.05 15.87 4.37
C LEU A 167 -6.31 16.45 3.72
N GLU A 168 -6.57 16.04 2.48
CA GLU A 168 -7.81 16.41 1.77
C GLU A 168 -9.06 15.88 2.49
N LYS A 169 -8.95 14.68 3.09
CA LYS A 169 -10.03 14.00 3.81
C LYS A 169 -9.50 13.04 4.88
N GLU A 170 -10.38 12.70 5.82
CA GLU A 170 -10.14 11.59 6.74
C GLU A 170 -9.89 10.31 5.96
N SER A 171 -8.90 9.56 6.40
CA SER A 171 -8.37 8.44 5.62
C SER A 171 -8.05 7.24 6.48
N ILE A 172 -8.18 6.06 5.88
CA ILE A 172 -7.80 4.77 6.44
C ILE A 172 -6.63 4.24 5.62
N VAL A 173 -5.49 3.99 6.26
CA VAL A 173 -4.36 3.29 5.67
C VAL A 173 -4.68 1.80 5.64
N ARG A 174 -4.56 1.19 4.46
CA ARG A 174 -4.82 -0.24 4.21
C ARG A 174 -3.54 -1.06 4.36
N LEU A 175 -3.26 -1.56 5.57
CA LEU A 175 -2.11 -2.43 5.83
C LEU A 175 -2.30 -3.84 5.23
N ASP A 176 -3.51 -4.18 4.79
CA ASP A 176 -3.81 -5.37 3.99
C ASP A 176 -3.58 -5.20 2.49
N ARG A 177 -3.30 -3.99 2.01
CA ARG A 177 -3.08 -3.70 0.59
C ARG A 177 -1.69 -3.12 0.32
N LEU A 178 -0.69 -3.65 1.03
CA LEU A 178 0.70 -3.29 0.77
C LEU A 178 1.09 -3.68 -0.65
N PHE A 179 1.83 -2.80 -1.32
CA PHE A 179 2.36 -3.08 -2.65
C PHE A 179 3.75 -2.44 -2.83
N PRO A 180 4.62 -3.08 -3.62
CA PRO A 180 5.90 -2.49 -3.98
C PRO A 180 5.72 -1.38 -5.02
N ALA A 181 6.49 -0.32 -4.89
CA ALA A 181 6.59 0.76 -5.87
C ALA A 181 8.07 1.17 -6.05
N SER A 182 8.38 1.84 -7.16
CA SER A 182 9.70 2.43 -7.37
C SER A 182 9.65 3.94 -7.09
N PRO A 183 10.56 4.52 -6.28
CA PRO A 183 10.56 5.94 -5.93
C PRO A 183 10.55 6.87 -7.14
N ASN A 184 11.13 6.44 -8.26
CA ASN A 184 11.32 7.29 -9.44
C ASN A 184 10.26 7.03 -10.54
N ARG A 185 9.17 6.32 -10.22
CA ARG A 185 8.17 5.90 -11.22
C ARG A 185 6.75 6.30 -10.78
N GLY A 186 6.39 7.56 -11.03
CA GLY A 186 5.03 8.06 -10.76
C GLY A 186 4.70 8.26 -9.27
N VAL A 187 5.73 8.36 -8.42
CA VAL A 187 5.60 8.69 -6.99
C VAL A 187 5.90 10.18 -6.80
N GLU A 188 4.99 10.88 -6.10
CA GLU A 188 5.10 12.30 -5.78
C GLU A 188 5.09 12.51 -4.26
N THR A 189 6.00 13.32 -3.73
CA THR A 189 6.03 13.65 -2.29
C THR A 189 4.84 14.52 -1.91
N MET A 190 4.34 14.35 -0.69
CA MET A 190 3.28 15.22 -0.13
C MET A 190 3.81 16.20 0.92
N ASP A 191 5.11 16.21 1.19
CA ASP A 191 5.79 16.99 2.25
C ASP A 191 5.18 16.82 3.66
N ILE A 192 4.60 15.64 3.88
CA ILE A 192 3.96 15.24 5.13
C ILE A 192 4.55 13.90 5.56
N LYS A 193 4.78 13.75 6.86
CA LYS A 193 5.22 12.51 7.49
C LYS A 193 4.38 12.23 8.72
N LEU A 194 4.20 10.97 9.06
CA LEU A 194 3.69 10.57 10.37
C LEU A 194 4.66 11.00 11.48
N SER A 195 4.14 11.48 12.60
CA SER A 195 4.92 11.69 13.80
C SER A 195 5.51 10.38 14.34
N ALA A 196 6.49 10.49 15.23
CA ALA A 196 7.16 9.33 15.81
C ALA A 196 6.17 8.38 16.51
N GLU A 197 5.23 8.92 17.27
CA GLU A 197 4.21 8.17 18.01
C GLU A 197 3.22 7.48 17.06
N ALA A 198 2.73 8.20 16.05
CA ALA A 198 1.81 7.63 15.06
C ALA A 198 2.50 6.52 14.24
N LEU A 199 3.76 6.73 13.88
CA LEU A 199 4.56 5.72 13.16
C LEU A 199 4.84 4.50 14.03
N ALA A 200 5.10 4.67 15.33
CA ALA A 200 5.29 3.57 16.27
C ALA A 200 4.03 2.70 16.37
N LEU A 201 2.85 3.31 16.51
CA LEU A 201 1.57 2.60 16.53
C LEU A 201 1.30 1.85 15.21
N LEU A 202 1.51 2.52 14.06
CA LEU A 202 1.37 1.89 12.75
C LEU A 202 2.30 0.69 12.60
N THR A 203 3.55 0.82 13.05
CA THR A 203 4.55 -0.25 13.00
C THR A 203 4.18 -1.42 13.91
N ALA A 204 3.68 -1.15 15.12
CA ALA A 204 3.20 -2.18 16.03
C ALA A 204 2.02 -2.97 15.42
N MET A 205 1.04 -2.27 14.83
CA MET A 205 -0.08 -2.92 14.13
C MET A 205 0.40 -3.76 12.95
N LEU A 206 1.38 -3.26 12.18
CA LEU A 206 1.95 -3.98 11.05
C LEU A 206 2.66 -5.26 11.50
N ARG A 207 3.40 -5.21 12.62
CA ARG A 207 4.06 -6.37 13.22
C ARG A 207 3.05 -7.42 13.67
N GLU A 208 2.02 -7.04 14.42
CA GLU A 208 0.95 -7.96 14.83
C GLU A 208 0.22 -8.56 13.62
N ARG A 209 -0.02 -7.77 12.57
CA ARG A 209 -0.63 -8.25 11.33
C ARG A 209 0.21 -9.35 10.66
N PHE A 210 1.54 -9.29 10.80
CA PHE A 210 2.46 -10.32 10.30
C PHE A 210 2.74 -11.43 11.33
N GLY A 211 1.93 -11.52 12.39
CA GLY A 211 1.98 -12.62 13.36
C GLY A 211 2.97 -12.43 14.51
N ALA A 212 3.52 -11.22 14.70
CA ALA A 212 4.27 -10.91 15.91
C ALA A 212 3.34 -10.94 17.15
N PRO A 213 3.89 -11.23 18.35
CA PRO A 213 3.13 -11.10 19.60
C PRO A 213 2.56 -9.68 19.79
N PRO A 214 1.44 -9.53 20.53
CA PRO A 214 0.86 -8.24 20.84
C PRO A 214 1.88 -7.28 21.46
N ASP A 215 1.87 -6.03 21.00
CA ASP A 215 2.70 -4.97 21.57
C ASP A 215 2.02 -4.40 22.83
N GLU A 216 2.75 -4.28 23.94
CA GLU A 216 2.19 -3.84 25.23
C GLU A 216 1.66 -2.39 25.16
N ASN A 217 2.36 -1.51 24.46
CA ASN A 217 1.93 -0.11 24.29
C ASN A 217 0.66 -0.06 23.44
N LEU A 218 0.64 -0.79 22.32
CA LEU A 218 -0.55 -0.87 21.48
C LEU A 218 -1.75 -1.48 22.23
N THR A 219 -1.52 -2.50 23.06
CA THR A 219 -2.55 -3.12 23.89
C THR A 219 -3.12 -2.14 24.91
N THR A 220 -2.26 -1.40 25.60
CA THR A 220 -2.66 -0.36 26.55
C THR A 220 -3.49 0.72 25.86
N VAL A 221 -3.04 1.20 24.70
CA VAL A 221 -3.76 2.18 23.90
C VAL A 221 -5.13 1.62 23.47
N ARG A 222 -5.21 0.39 22.96
CA ARG A 222 -6.49 -0.25 22.60
C ARG A 222 -7.46 -0.28 23.77
N GLN A 223 -7.01 -0.63 24.97
CA GLN A 223 -7.89 -0.71 26.14
C GLN A 223 -8.49 0.64 26.50
N ILE A 224 -7.65 1.68 26.59
CA ILE A 224 -8.07 3.06 26.83
C ILE A 224 -9.09 3.50 25.76
N LEU A 225 -8.79 3.24 24.49
CA LEU A 225 -9.63 3.67 23.38
C LEU A 225 -10.95 2.88 23.31
N TYR A 226 -10.93 1.60 23.65
CA TYR A 226 -12.11 0.76 23.70
C TYR A 226 -13.16 1.27 24.68
N GLU A 227 -12.72 1.72 25.87
CA GLU A 227 -13.61 2.29 26.89
C GLU A 227 -14.35 3.54 26.38
N THR A 228 -13.71 4.31 25.50
CA THR A 228 -14.30 5.52 24.90
C THR A 228 -15.20 5.23 23.68
N LEU A 229 -15.29 3.99 23.21
CA LEU A 229 -16.16 3.66 22.07
C LEU A 229 -17.64 3.75 22.48
N PRO A 230 -18.49 4.36 21.62
CA PRO A 230 -19.94 4.26 21.75
C PRO A 230 -20.40 2.81 21.84
N GLU A 231 -21.40 2.52 22.68
CA GLU A 231 -21.86 1.15 22.92
C GLU A 231 -22.29 0.43 21.63
N ASP A 232 -22.95 1.14 20.72
CA ASP A 232 -23.42 0.60 19.44
C ASP A 232 -22.28 0.31 18.43
N CYS A 233 -21.08 0.83 18.71
CA CYS A 233 -19.84 0.61 17.98
C CYS A 233 -18.97 -0.49 18.61
N ARG A 234 -19.26 -0.96 19.83
CA ARG A 234 -18.49 -2.06 20.43
C ARG A 234 -18.74 -3.37 19.67
N PRO A 235 -17.72 -4.23 19.49
CA PRO A 235 -17.94 -5.57 18.95
C PRO A 235 -18.88 -6.34 19.89
N LYS A 236 -19.87 -7.02 19.31
CA LYS A 236 -20.66 -7.99 20.07
C LYS A 236 -19.81 -9.26 20.25
N PRO A 237 -19.93 -9.97 21.39
CA PRO A 237 -19.36 -11.31 21.51
C PRO A 237 -19.82 -12.17 20.32
N GLY A 238 -18.87 -12.86 19.70
CA GLY A 238 -19.12 -13.80 18.61
C GLY A 238 -19.66 -15.13 19.11
#